data_AF-A0A8H7EIQ5-F1
#
_entry.id   AF-A0A8H7EIQ5-F1
#
_cell.length_a   1.000
_cell.length_b   1.000
_cell.length_c   1.000
_cell.angle_alpha   90.00
_cell.angle_beta   90.00
_cell.angle_gamma   90.00
#
_symmetry.space_group_name_H-M   'P 1'
#
loop_
_entity.id
_entity.type
_entity.pdbx_description
1 polymer ?
#
loop_
_entity_poly.entity_id
_entity_poly.type
_entity_poly.pdbx_seq_one_letter_code
_entity_poly.pdbx_strand_id
1 'polypeptide(L)'
;MAEPIPAGEQSNYETFRDCMSEPIIKALAAPIENPRPKKKRHAKKGSKSGKNEVMKPESTEANTDGSEKGTDAEDLGEFIEYLSTLIFPSLPHELRTLTHSIFKDSPNLQDLYTTPLSASTYTNLLQHIPPTAIDSLESYGLLPPTSDSIDQHNLLTPLLTTYISAVTAPPPIWSSTRATACELCGRDWVPLTYHHLIPKAAHARVRKRGWHTEDKLNSVAWLCRACHSFVHRLAGNEELAKSFYTVDLIQVGGVEEDVEKRESVEGWVKWVGGVRWKSR
;
A
#
# COMPACT_ATOMS: atom_id res chain seq x y z
N MET A 1 -21.32 -3.88 13.27
CA MET A 1 -19.97 -3.86 13.86
C MET A 1 -19.13 -4.75 12.98
N ALA A 2 -18.16 -4.20 12.24
CA ALA A 2 -17.28 -5.01 11.41
C ALA A 2 -16.50 -5.98 12.32
N GLU A 3 -16.42 -7.25 11.94
CA GLU A 3 -15.58 -8.20 12.67
C GLU A 3 -14.10 -7.81 12.50
N PRO A 4 -13.30 -7.88 13.58
CA PRO A 4 -11.89 -7.52 13.50
C PRO A 4 -11.16 -8.48 12.54
N ILE A 5 -10.31 -7.91 11.68
CA ILE A 5 -9.49 -8.70 10.75
C ILE A 5 -8.53 -9.60 11.57
N PRO A 6 -8.48 -10.91 11.29
CA PRO A 6 -7.54 -11.80 11.95
C PRO A 6 -6.08 -11.38 11.75
N ALA A 7 -5.23 -11.54 12.76
CA ALA A 7 -3.82 -11.12 12.70
C ALA A 7 -3.03 -11.74 11.52
N GLY A 8 -3.41 -12.94 11.07
CA GLY A 8 -2.80 -13.61 9.91
C GLY A 8 -3.20 -13.02 8.56
N GLU A 9 -4.22 -12.16 8.50
CA GLU A 9 -4.74 -11.55 7.28
C GLU A 9 -4.43 -10.04 7.21
N GLN A 10 -3.94 -9.45 8.30
CA GLN A 10 -3.77 -8.00 8.45
C GLN A 10 -2.90 -7.39 7.34
N SER A 11 -1.77 -8.01 7.01
CA SER A 11 -0.89 -7.52 5.93
C SER A 11 -1.57 -7.52 4.56
N ASN A 12 -2.41 -8.53 4.30
CA ASN A 12 -3.14 -8.66 3.04
C ASN A 12 -4.30 -7.66 2.99
N TYR A 13 -4.97 -7.43 4.12
CA TYR A 13 -5.98 -6.40 4.27
C TYR A 13 -5.42 -5.00 3.99
N GLU A 14 -4.26 -4.67 4.55
CA GLU A 14 -3.57 -3.39 4.30
C GLU A 14 -3.22 -3.24 2.81
N THR A 15 -2.66 -4.30 2.20
CA THR A 15 -2.38 -4.32 0.76
C THR A 15 -3.65 -4.11 -0.08
N PHE A 16 -4.75 -4.77 0.28
CA PHE A 16 -6.03 -4.64 -0.41
C PHE A 16 -6.59 -3.22 -0.30
N ARG A 17 -6.56 -2.62 0.90
CA ARG A 17 -6.97 -1.25 1.15
C ARG A 17 -6.17 -0.26 0.32
N ASP A 18 -4.85 -0.44 0.27
CA ASP A 18 -3.98 0.41 -0.53
C ASP A 18 -4.29 0.27 -2.04
N CYS A 19 -4.59 -0.95 -2.51
CA CYS A 19 -5.03 -1.20 -3.89
C CYS A 19 -6.39 -0.57 -4.23
N MET A 20 -7.27 -0.37 -3.24
CA MET A 20 -8.60 0.24 -3.41
C MET A 20 -8.52 1.76 -3.62
N SER A 21 -7.46 2.40 -3.14
CA SER A 21 -7.28 3.85 -3.28
C SER A 21 -7.24 4.30 -4.74
N GLU A 22 -6.50 3.61 -5.60
CA GLU A 22 -6.26 4.04 -6.97
C GLU A 22 -7.52 4.01 -7.86
N PRO A 23 -8.36 2.94 -7.86
CA PRO A 23 -9.63 2.94 -8.58
C PRO A 23 -10.59 4.05 -8.12
N ILE A 24 -10.68 4.29 -6.81
CA ILE A 24 -11.58 5.31 -6.24
C ILE A 24 -11.11 6.71 -6.65
N ILE A 25 -9.81 7.01 -6.50
CA ILE A 25 -9.25 8.31 -6.90
C ILE A 25 -9.44 8.53 -8.40
N LYS A 26 -9.21 7.51 -9.24
CA LYS A 26 -9.43 7.61 -10.69
C LYS A 26 -10.88 7.85 -11.04
N ALA A 27 -11.82 7.19 -10.37
CA ALA A 27 -13.25 7.36 -10.60
C ALA A 27 -13.73 8.76 -10.17
N LEU A 28 -13.27 9.28 -9.02
CA LEU A 28 -13.60 10.63 -8.56
C LEU A 28 -12.94 11.74 -9.39
N ALA A 29 -11.74 11.48 -9.94
CA ALA A 29 -11.04 12.43 -10.81
C ALA A 29 -11.56 12.41 -12.26
N ALA A 30 -12.41 11.46 -12.64
CA ALA A 30 -12.98 11.39 -13.97
C ALA A 30 -13.91 12.60 -14.21
N PRO A 31 -13.74 13.37 -15.31
CA PRO A 31 -14.63 14.50 -15.58
C PRO A 31 -16.07 14.00 -15.71
N ILE A 32 -16.98 14.54 -14.90
CA ILE A 32 -18.42 14.36 -15.07
C ILE A 32 -18.75 14.83 -16.49
N GLU A 33 -19.09 13.90 -17.39
CA GLU A 33 -19.62 14.25 -18.70
C GLU A 33 -21.01 14.87 -18.53
N ASN A 34 -21.05 16.16 -18.21
CA ASN A 34 -22.28 16.92 -18.28
C ASN A 34 -22.80 16.84 -19.73
N PRO A 35 -24.03 16.35 -19.97
CA PRO A 35 -24.55 16.20 -21.32
C PRO A 35 -24.62 17.58 -21.97
N ARG A 36 -23.75 17.81 -22.96
CA ARG A 36 -23.69 19.09 -23.69
C ARG A 36 -25.08 19.35 -24.30
N PRO A 37 -25.69 20.54 -24.09
CA PRO A 37 -26.96 20.85 -24.72
C PRO A 37 -26.77 20.85 -26.24
N LYS A 38 -27.59 20.05 -26.93
CA LYS A 38 -27.59 19.90 -28.39
C LYS A 38 -27.70 21.28 -29.05
N LYS A 39 -26.59 21.84 -29.54
CA LYS A 39 -26.62 23.04 -30.40
C LYS A 39 -27.32 22.66 -31.71
N LYS A 40 -28.54 23.16 -31.89
CA LYS A 40 -29.28 23.11 -33.16
C LYS A 40 -28.40 23.71 -34.27
N ARG A 41 -28.18 22.92 -35.31
CA ARG A 41 -27.60 23.38 -36.58
C ARG A 41 -28.60 24.32 -37.27
N HIS A 42 -28.18 25.54 -37.59
CA HIS A 42 -28.75 26.28 -38.72
C HIS A 42 -27.61 26.66 -39.67
N ALA A 43 -27.83 26.34 -40.95
CA ALA A 43 -26.88 26.53 -42.02
C ALA A 43 -27.10 27.86 -42.77
N LYS A 44 -25.97 28.50 -43.09
CA LYS A 44 -25.64 29.29 -44.30
C LYS A 44 -26.26 30.69 -44.54
N LYS A 45 -25.38 31.71 -44.49
CA LYS A 45 -24.76 32.43 -45.65
C LYS A 45 -24.92 33.97 -45.60
N GLY A 46 -23.79 34.71 -45.65
CA GLY A 46 -23.68 35.98 -46.40
C GLY A 46 -23.40 37.30 -45.66
N SER A 47 -22.13 37.74 -45.70
CA SER A 47 -21.64 39.08 -46.09
C SER A 47 -22.05 40.40 -45.36
N LYS A 48 -20.98 41.08 -44.88
CA LYS A 48 -20.67 42.54 -44.83
C LYS A 48 -21.21 43.46 -43.72
N SER A 49 -20.22 44.00 -42.98
CA SER A 49 -19.95 45.41 -42.65
C SER A 49 -20.77 46.13 -41.57
N GLY A 50 -20.06 46.66 -40.55
CA GLY A 50 -20.42 47.93 -39.90
C GLY A 50 -20.39 47.99 -38.36
N LYS A 51 -19.27 48.51 -37.81
CA LYS A 51 -19.08 49.44 -36.66
C LYS A 51 -19.83 49.29 -35.31
N ASN A 52 -19.00 49.27 -34.25
CA ASN A 52 -19.02 49.95 -32.93
C ASN A 52 -20.32 50.04 -32.09
N GLU A 53 -20.28 49.50 -30.86
CA GLU A 53 -20.16 50.21 -29.55
C GLU A 53 -20.21 49.20 -28.37
N VAL A 54 -19.18 49.17 -27.50
CA VAL A 54 -19.17 49.53 -26.05
C VAL A 54 -20.20 48.82 -25.17
N MET A 55 -19.76 47.94 -24.24
CA MET A 55 -19.85 48.14 -22.77
C MET A 55 -19.17 46.99 -21.99
N LYS A 56 -18.40 47.37 -20.96
CA LYS A 56 -17.79 46.53 -19.90
C LYS A 56 -18.86 46.24 -18.82
N PRO A 57 -18.80 45.11 -18.09
CA PRO A 57 -18.52 45.21 -16.64
C PRO A 57 -17.64 44.05 -16.14
N GLU A 58 -16.59 44.37 -15.38
CA GLU A 58 -16.49 44.23 -13.91
C GLU A 58 -15.79 42.93 -13.52
N SER A 59 -14.55 43.14 -13.08
CA SER A 59 -13.75 42.24 -12.27
C SER A 59 -14.31 42.23 -10.84
N THR A 60 -14.95 41.13 -10.44
CA THR A 60 -15.07 40.79 -9.02
C THR A 60 -14.02 39.76 -8.67
N GLU A 61 -13.23 40.15 -7.69
CA GLU A 61 -12.04 39.50 -7.18
C GLU A 61 -12.37 38.10 -6.62
N ALA A 62 -11.59 37.12 -7.06
CA ALA A 62 -11.56 35.80 -6.47
C ALA A 62 -10.86 35.90 -5.11
N ASN A 63 -11.65 35.96 -4.04
CA ASN A 63 -11.14 35.74 -2.70
C ASN A 63 -10.86 34.24 -2.54
N THR A 64 -9.59 33.97 -2.26
CA THR A 64 -8.98 32.70 -1.99
C THR A 64 -9.47 32.23 -0.62
N ASP A 65 -10.14 31.07 -0.55
CA ASP A 65 -10.24 30.33 0.70
C ASP A 65 -9.51 28.99 0.54
N GLY A 66 -8.52 28.79 1.40
CA GLY A 66 -7.52 27.75 1.36
C GLY A 66 -7.62 26.84 2.57
N SER A 67 -8.84 26.44 2.96
CA SER A 67 -9.10 25.65 4.16
C SER A 67 -9.77 24.27 3.93
N GLU A 68 -10.15 23.91 2.70
CA GLU A 68 -10.91 22.67 2.43
C GLU A 68 -10.05 21.42 2.06
N LYS A 69 -8.72 21.54 1.90
CA LYS A 69 -7.91 20.39 1.44
C LYS A 69 -7.61 19.32 2.49
N GLY A 70 -7.81 19.61 3.77
CA GLY A 70 -7.54 18.65 4.87
C GLY A 70 -8.68 17.67 5.07
N THR A 71 -9.92 18.17 5.05
CA THR A 71 -11.15 17.39 5.30
C THR A 71 -11.40 16.37 4.21
N ASP A 72 -11.28 16.76 2.94
CA ASP A 72 -11.60 15.89 1.81
C ASP A 72 -10.67 14.67 1.70
N ALA A 73 -9.41 14.82 2.14
CA ALA A 73 -8.43 13.75 2.12
C ALA A 73 -8.60 12.77 3.29
N GLU A 74 -8.93 13.29 4.47
CA GLU A 74 -9.26 12.49 5.66
C GLU A 74 -10.56 11.71 5.43
N ASP A 75 -11.61 12.37 4.94
CA ASP A 75 -12.90 11.75 4.60
C ASP A 75 -12.76 10.64 3.54
N LEU A 76 -11.89 10.85 2.54
CA LEU A 76 -11.60 9.83 1.53
C LEU A 76 -10.88 8.61 2.13
N GLY A 77 -9.95 8.84 3.06
CA GLY A 77 -9.24 7.78 3.78
C GLY A 77 -10.19 6.90 4.60
N GLU A 78 -11.08 7.52 5.37
CA GLU A 78 -12.11 6.83 6.16
C GLU A 78 -13.07 6.04 5.26
N PHE A 79 -13.45 6.60 4.11
CA PHE A 79 -14.31 5.92 3.15
C PHE A 79 -13.65 4.67 2.54
N ILE A 80 -12.37 4.77 2.16
CA ILE A 80 -11.58 3.63 1.65
C ILE A 80 -11.46 2.55 2.72
N GLU A 81 -11.18 2.95 3.97
CA GLU A 81 -11.10 2.02 5.10
C GLU A 81 -12.44 1.31 5.31
N TYR A 82 -13.54 2.06 5.37
CA TYR A 82 -14.89 1.52 5.51
C TYR A 82 -15.21 0.51 4.39
N LEU A 83 -15.03 0.86 3.11
CA LEU A 83 -15.26 -0.07 2.00
C LEU A 83 -14.37 -1.31 2.08
N SER A 84 -13.11 -1.14 2.49
CA SER A 84 -12.19 -2.26 2.65
C SER A 84 -12.66 -3.22 3.75
N THR A 85 -13.19 -2.70 4.88
CA THR A 85 -13.76 -3.54 5.94
C THR A 85 -15.03 -4.28 5.53
N LEU A 86 -15.76 -3.80 4.52
CA LEU A 86 -16.92 -4.51 3.97
C LEU A 86 -16.49 -5.60 2.98
N ILE A 87 -15.63 -5.23 2.03
CA ILE A 87 -15.33 -6.09 0.88
C ILE A 87 -14.34 -7.19 1.26
N PHE A 88 -13.23 -6.86 1.91
CA PHE A 88 -12.14 -7.81 2.15
C PHE A 88 -12.58 -9.06 2.91
N PRO A 89 -13.30 -8.98 4.04
CA PRO A 89 -13.72 -10.17 4.81
C PRO A 89 -14.66 -11.10 4.04
N SER A 90 -15.36 -10.57 3.04
CA SER A 90 -16.33 -11.32 2.24
C SER A 90 -15.66 -12.16 1.13
N LEU A 91 -14.39 -11.88 0.83
CA LEU A 91 -13.60 -12.61 -0.16
C LEU A 91 -13.27 -14.04 0.32
N PRO A 92 -13.04 -14.98 -0.62
CA PRO A 92 -12.58 -16.34 -0.30
C PRO A 92 -11.35 -16.32 0.60
N HIS A 93 -11.30 -17.23 1.58
CA HIS A 93 -10.20 -17.30 2.56
C HIS A 93 -8.85 -17.49 1.87
N GLU A 94 -8.81 -18.32 0.84
CA GLU A 94 -7.61 -18.59 0.03
C GLU A 94 -7.03 -17.32 -0.60
N LEU A 95 -7.88 -16.35 -0.93
CA LEU A 95 -7.49 -15.05 -1.47
C LEU A 95 -7.11 -14.06 -0.36
N ARG A 96 -7.79 -14.12 0.81
CA ARG A 96 -7.47 -13.27 1.97
C ARG A 96 -6.10 -13.60 2.57
N THR A 97 -5.66 -14.86 2.50
CA THR A 97 -4.35 -15.30 3.02
C THR A 97 -3.30 -15.52 1.92
N LEU A 98 -3.58 -15.14 0.67
CA LEU A 98 -2.70 -15.42 -0.47
C LEU A 98 -1.36 -14.69 -0.32
N THR A 99 -0.25 -15.39 -0.56
CA THR A 99 1.10 -14.81 -0.60
C THR A 99 1.88 -15.41 -1.76
N HIS A 100 2.96 -14.78 -2.19
CA HIS A 100 3.84 -15.31 -3.23
C HIS A 100 4.32 -16.74 -2.93
N SER A 101 4.63 -17.07 -1.66
CA SER A 101 5.04 -18.44 -1.31
C SER A 101 3.90 -19.44 -1.49
N ILE A 102 2.71 -19.13 -0.95
CA ILE A 102 1.52 -19.99 -1.05
C ILE A 102 1.10 -20.19 -2.51
N PHE A 103 1.11 -19.10 -3.29
CA PHE A 103 0.83 -19.11 -4.72
C PHE A 103 1.84 -19.96 -5.49
N LYS A 104 3.14 -19.79 -5.24
CA LYS A 104 4.20 -20.57 -5.90
C LYS A 104 4.11 -22.07 -5.58
N ASP A 105 3.75 -22.43 -4.35
CA ASP A 105 3.75 -23.82 -3.89
C ASP A 105 2.44 -24.58 -4.22
N SER A 106 1.42 -23.89 -4.73
CA SER A 106 0.08 -24.46 -4.96
C SER A 106 -0.39 -24.34 -6.42
N PRO A 107 -0.33 -25.41 -7.23
CA PRO A 107 -0.78 -25.39 -8.63
C PRO A 107 -2.24 -24.93 -8.79
N ASN A 108 -3.14 -25.37 -7.90
CA ASN A 108 -4.56 -24.97 -7.95
C ASN A 108 -4.75 -23.45 -7.78
N LEU A 109 -3.95 -22.81 -6.92
CA LEU A 109 -4.03 -21.36 -6.72
C LEU A 109 -3.42 -20.59 -7.90
N GLN A 110 -2.44 -21.18 -8.59
CA GLN A 110 -1.93 -20.63 -9.85
C GLN A 110 -2.99 -20.67 -10.95
N ASP A 111 -3.71 -21.78 -11.09
CA ASP A 111 -4.79 -21.88 -12.08
C ASP A 111 -5.91 -20.88 -11.82
N LEU A 112 -6.22 -20.60 -10.54
CA LEU A 112 -7.27 -19.65 -10.16
C LEU A 112 -6.84 -18.19 -10.25
N TYR A 113 -5.63 -17.85 -9.79
CA TYR A 113 -5.21 -16.46 -9.53
C TYR A 113 -4.08 -15.95 -10.43
N THR A 114 -3.63 -16.71 -11.43
CA THR A 114 -2.72 -16.17 -12.45
C THR A 114 -3.43 -15.10 -13.26
N THR A 115 -2.88 -13.88 -13.28
CA THR A 115 -3.43 -12.77 -14.06
C THR A 115 -2.97 -12.84 -15.52
N PRO A 116 -3.85 -12.55 -16.50
CA PRO A 116 -5.24 -12.13 -16.34
C PRO A 116 -6.15 -13.27 -15.90
N LEU A 117 -7.03 -13.03 -14.92
CA LEU A 117 -7.92 -14.06 -14.39
C LEU A 117 -8.94 -14.51 -15.44
N SER A 118 -9.41 -15.75 -15.31
CA SER A 118 -10.50 -16.26 -16.13
C SER A 118 -11.81 -15.51 -15.86
N ALA A 119 -12.69 -15.42 -16.86
CA ALA A 119 -14.01 -14.80 -16.72
C ALA A 119 -14.87 -15.46 -15.62
N SER A 120 -14.76 -16.78 -15.46
CA SER A 120 -15.43 -17.53 -14.39
C SER A 120 -14.87 -17.16 -13.01
N THR A 121 -13.55 -16.96 -12.88
CA THR A 121 -12.94 -16.54 -11.62
C THR A 121 -13.45 -15.15 -11.23
N TYR A 122 -13.46 -14.18 -12.15
CA TYR A 122 -14.01 -12.85 -11.86
C TYR A 122 -15.47 -12.92 -11.44
N THR A 123 -16.28 -13.68 -12.18
CA THR A 123 -17.71 -13.81 -11.85
C THR A 123 -17.91 -14.36 -10.45
N ASN A 124 -17.15 -15.38 -10.06
CA ASN A 124 -17.22 -15.94 -8.71
C ASN A 124 -16.75 -14.93 -7.65
N LEU A 125 -15.64 -14.23 -7.86
CA LEU A 125 -15.15 -13.22 -6.91
C LEU A 125 -16.14 -12.05 -6.75
N LEU A 126 -16.81 -11.62 -7.82
CA LEU A 126 -17.81 -10.54 -7.76
C LEU A 126 -19.08 -10.95 -6.98
N GLN A 127 -19.42 -12.25 -6.92
CA GLN A 127 -20.53 -12.75 -6.09
C GLN A 127 -20.26 -12.62 -4.59
N HIS A 128 -18.99 -12.47 -4.19
CA HIS A 128 -18.60 -12.27 -2.80
C HIS A 128 -18.71 -10.80 -2.35
N ILE A 129 -19.03 -9.87 -3.25
CA ILE A 129 -19.10 -8.45 -2.93
C ILE A 129 -20.43 -8.16 -2.21
N PRO A 130 -20.42 -7.61 -0.98
CA PRO A 130 -21.64 -7.34 -0.25
C PRO A 130 -22.51 -6.29 -0.94
N PRO A 131 -23.85 -6.44 -0.93
CA PRO A 131 -24.76 -5.42 -1.45
C PRO A 131 -24.54 -4.04 -0.79
N THR A 132 -24.24 -4.01 0.51
CA THR A 132 -23.95 -2.76 1.24
C THR A 132 -22.72 -2.02 0.71
N ALA A 133 -21.74 -2.75 0.16
CA ALA A 133 -20.58 -2.13 -0.48
C ALA A 133 -20.98 -1.51 -1.83
N ILE A 134 -21.84 -2.20 -2.61
CA ILE A 134 -22.39 -1.65 -3.87
C ILE A 134 -23.23 -0.41 -3.60
N ASP A 135 -24.14 -0.45 -2.62
CA ASP A 135 -24.96 0.70 -2.22
C ASP A 135 -24.09 1.91 -1.83
N SER A 136 -22.98 1.65 -1.14
CA SER A 136 -22.03 2.70 -0.76
C SER A 136 -21.29 3.26 -1.99
N LEU A 137 -20.88 2.42 -2.93
CA LEU A 137 -20.25 2.86 -4.19
C LEU A 137 -21.21 3.68 -5.06
N GLU A 138 -22.50 3.31 -5.12
CA GLU A 138 -23.54 4.09 -5.82
C GLU A 138 -23.80 5.42 -5.12
N SER A 139 -23.91 5.42 -3.78
CA SER A 139 -24.17 6.63 -2.99
C SER A 139 -23.05 7.68 -3.12
N TYR A 140 -21.81 7.25 -3.30
CA TYR A 140 -20.65 8.14 -3.50
C TYR A 140 -20.36 8.43 -4.99
N GLY A 141 -21.23 7.97 -5.90
CA GLY A 141 -21.13 8.26 -7.34
C GLY A 141 -20.00 7.52 -8.07
N LEU A 142 -19.44 6.47 -7.45
CA LEU A 142 -18.42 5.61 -8.06
C LEU A 142 -19.02 4.58 -9.01
N LEU A 143 -20.29 4.23 -8.77
CA LEU A 143 -21.11 3.43 -9.67
C LEU A 143 -22.37 4.21 -10.07
N PRO A 144 -22.94 3.94 -11.26
CA PRO A 144 -24.24 4.49 -11.63
C PRO A 144 -25.32 4.03 -10.64
N PRO A 145 -26.39 4.82 -10.43
CA PRO A 145 -27.54 4.35 -9.67
C PRO A 145 -28.13 3.11 -10.34
N THR A 146 -28.43 2.06 -9.57
CA THR A 146 -28.87 0.75 -10.11
C THR A 146 -27.86 0.13 -11.07
N SER A 147 -26.60 0.09 -10.65
CA SER A 147 -25.47 -0.46 -11.41
C SER A 147 -25.72 -1.90 -11.85
N ASP A 148 -25.36 -2.20 -13.10
CA ASP A 148 -25.46 -3.57 -13.61
C ASP A 148 -24.17 -4.38 -13.34
N SER A 149 -24.16 -5.65 -13.75
CA SER A 149 -22.99 -6.51 -13.56
C SER A 149 -21.77 -6.05 -14.35
N ILE A 150 -21.95 -5.28 -15.43
CA ILE A 150 -20.87 -4.76 -16.27
C ILE A 150 -20.21 -3.58 -15.57
N ASP A 151 -21.00 -2.67 -15.02
CA ASP A 151 -20.52 -1.52 -14.24
C ASP A 151 -19.67 -1.98 -13.05
N GLN A 152 -20.20 -2.94 -12.29
CA GLN A 152 -19.51 -3.54 -11.15
C GLN A 152 -18.22 -4.25 -11.59
N HIS A 153 -18.28 -5.00 -12.70
CA HIS A 153 -17.11 -5.67 -13.25
C HIS A 153 -16.01 -4.68 -13.66
N ASN A 154 -16.36 -3.56 -14.30
CA ASN A 154 -15.40 -2.56 -14.75
C ASN A 154 -14.68 -1.87 -13.59
N LEU A 155 -15.37 -1.65 -12.46
CA LEU A 155 -14.77 -1.01 -11.29
C LEU A 155 -13.94 -1.99 -10.44
N LEU A 156 -14.46 -3.19 -10.18
CA LEU A 156 -13.91 -4.12 -9.19
C LEU A 156 -12.86 -5.08 -9.77
N THR A 157 -12.91 -5.40 -11.07
CA THR A 157 -11.92 -6.27 -11.71
C THR A 157 -10.50 -5.69 -11.65
N PRO A 158 -10.27 -4.40 -11.97
CA PRO A 158 -8.95 -3.79 -11.80
C PRO A 158 -8.44 -3.87 -10.35
N LEU A 159 -9.30 -3.61 -9.37
CA LEU A 159 -8.97 -3.73 -7.94
C LEU A 159 -8.49 -5.14 -7.59
N LEU A 160 -9.28 -6.17 -7.93
CA LEU A 160 -8.94 -7.56 -7.65
C LEU A 160 -7.65 -7.98 -8.36
N THR A 161 -7.46 -7.53 -9.61
CA THR A 161 -6.26 -7.79 -10.39
C THR A 161 -5.02 -7.20 -9.73
N THR A 162 -5.09 -5.93 -9.31
CA THR A 162 -3.98 -5.24 -8.66
C THR A 162 -3.65 -5.87 -7.31
N TYR A 163 -4.66 -6.18 -6.51
CA TYR A 163 -4.48 -6.85 -5.22
C TYR A 163 -3.82 -8.24 -5.39
N ILE A 164 -4.37 -9.09 -6.25
CA ILE A 164 -3.80 -10.43 -6.53
C ILE A 164 -2.36 -10.28 -7.01
N SER A 165 -2.12 -9.40 -7.99
CA SER A 165 -0.78 -9.16 -8.53
C SER A 165 0.20 -8.71 -7.44
N ALA A 166 -0.23 -7.86 -6.50
CA ALA A 166 0.60 -7.38 -5.40
C ALA A 166 0.97 -8.51 -4.44
N VAL A 167 -0.01 -9.31 -3.98
CA VAL A 167 0.25 -10.37 -2.99
C VAL A 167 0.93 -11.59 -3.59
N THR A 168 0.83 -11.82 -4.91
CA THR A 168 1.56 -12.87 -5.63
C THR A 168 2.86 -12.40 -6.26
N ALA A 169 3.23 -11.12 -6.16
CA ALA A 169 4.47 -10.62 -6.74
C ALA A 169 5.68 -11.29 -6.08
N PRO A 170 6.72 -11.65 -6.85
CA PRO A 170 7.97 -12.09 -6.25
C PRO A 170 8.49 -10.99 -5.32
N PRO A 171 9.10 -11.36 -4.17
CA PRO A 171 9.69 -10.37 -3.28
C PRO A 171 10.68 -9.51 -4.08
N PRO A 172 10.74 -8.19 -3.83
CA PRO A 172 11.56 -7.28 -4.60
C PRO A 172 13.01 -7.77 -4.63
N ILE A 173 13.66 -7.64 -5.79
CA ILE A 173 15.08 -7.96 -5.95
C ILE A 173 15.84 -7.11 -4.92
N TRP A 174 16.62 -7.74 -4.05
CA TRP A 174 17.23 -7.08 -2.89
C TRP A 174 17.86 -5.70 -3.21
N SER A 175 18.47 -5.50 -4.38
CA SER A 175 19.03 -4.20 -4.80
C SER A 175 18.02 -3.07 -4.96
N SER A 176 16.76 -3.34 -5.30
CA SER A 176 15.70 -2.33 -5.42
C SER A 176 15.14 -1.88 -4.07
N THR A 177 15.41 -2.64 -2.99
CA THR A 177 15.02 -2.28 -1.61
C THR A 177 16.07 -1.41 -0.92
N ARG A 178 17.16 -1.05 -1.60
CA ARG A 178 18.28 -0.34 -0.98
C ARG A 178 17.85 1.03 -0.48
N ALA A 179 17.88 1.19 0.85
CA ALA A 179 17.64 2.47 1.49
C ALA A 179 18.68 3.53 1.07
N THR A 180 18.28 4.80 1.10
CA THR A 180 19.16 5.95 0.85
C THR A 180 20.07 6.26 2.05
N ALA A 181 19.70 5.78 3.24
CA ALA A 181 20.43 5.96 4.49
C ALA A 181 20.47 4.67 5.31
N CYS A 182 21.39 4.61 6.27
CA CYS A 182 21.44 3.51 7.22
C CYS A 182 20.19 3.52 8.10
N GLU A 183 19.41 2.45 8.10
CA GLU A 183 18.13 2.40 8.83
C GLU A 183 18.29 2.47 10.36
N LEU A 184 19.47 2.12 10.90
CA LEU A 184 19.74 2.24 12.34
C LEU A 184 20.29 3.61 12.75
N CYS A 185 21.25 4.18 12.02
CA CYS A 185 21.94 5.42 12.43
C CYS A 185 21.65 6.66 11.58
N GLY A 186 20.79 6.54 10.56
CA GLY A 186 20.36 7.64 9.70
C GLY A 186 21.41 8.20 8.74
N ARG A 187 22.65 7.69 8.73
CA ARG A 187 23.70 8.21 7.84
C ARG A 187 23.44 7.83 6.38
N ASP A 188 23.33 8.84 5.51
CA ASP A 188 23.13 8.72 4.05
C ASP A 188 24.44 8.80 3.25
N TRP A 189 25.51 9.33 3.83
CA TRP A 189 26.81 9.49 3.16
C TRP A 189 27.75 8.26 3.26
N VAL A 190 27.25 7.11 3.73
CA VAL A 190 28.06 5.89 3.99
C VAL A 190 27.59 4.70 3.16
N PRO A 191 28.50 3.79 2.74
CA PRO A 191 28.10 2.56 2.09
C PRO A 191 27.25 1.68 3.02
N LEU A 192 26.12 1.20 2.48
CA LEU A 192 25.22 0.29 3.16
C LEU A 192 25.51 -1.16 2.78
N THR A 193 25.20 -2.05 3.71
CA THR A 193 25.34 -3.50 3.60
C THR A 193 23.99 -4.14 3.87
N TYR A 194 23.75 -5.27 3.21
CA TYR A 194 22.54 -6.06 3.38
C TYR A 194 22.66 -6.90 4.66
N HIS A 195 21.76 -6.67 5.62
CA HIS A 195 21.73 -7.39 6.89
C HIS A 195 20.42 -8.18 7.01
N HIS A 196 20.49 -9.46 7.33
CA HIS A 196 19.31 -10.26 7.64
C HIS A 196 18.94 -10.07 9.11
N LEU A 197 17.76 -9.50 9.37
CA LEU A 197 17.25 -9.26 10.73
C LEU A 197 17.04 -10.58 11.48
N ILE A 198 16.57 -11.61 10.78
CA ILE A 198 16.60 -13.00 11.24
C ILE A 198 17.79 -13.68 10.55
N PRO A 199 18.89 -13.98 11.27
CA PRO A 199 20.07 -14.59 10.64
C PRO A 199 19.72 -15.91 9.94
N LYS A 200 20.20 -16.10 8.71
CA LYS A 200 19.96 -17.34 7.94
C LYS A 200 20.33 -18.62 8.69
N ALA A 201 21.39 -18.56 9.50
CA ALA A 201 21.81 -19.67 10.36
C ALA A 201 20.76 -20.08 11.41
N ALA A 202 19.84 -19.17 11.76
CA ALA A 202 18.75 -19.41 12.70
C ALA A 202 17.45 -19.89 12.02
N HIS A 203 17.30 -19.78 10.69
CA HIS A 203 16.04 -20.08 9.97
C HIS A 203 15.49 -21.48 10.26
N ALA A 204 16.33 -22.52 10.19
CA ALA A 204 15.92 -23.88 10.49
C ALA A 204 15.35 -24.03 11.91
N ARG A 205 15.92 -23.30 12.87
CA ARG A 205 15.47 -23.31 14.27
C ARG A 205 14.18 -22.50 14.44
N VAL A 206 14.08 -21.34 13.79
CA VAL A 206 12.87 -20.51 13.78
C VAL A 206 11.68 -21.31 13.26
N ARG A 207 11.86 -22.01 12.13
CA ARG A 207 10.82 -22.90 11.54
C ARG A 207 10.44 -24.03 12.48
N LYS A 208 11.42 -24.70 13.09
CA LYS A 208 11.17 -25.81 14.03
C LYS A 208 10.41 -25.34 15.29
N ARG A 209 10.67 -24.12 15.76
CA ARG A 209 10.07 -23.57 16.99
C ARG A 209 8.82 -22.73 16.73
N GLY A 210 8.50 -22.44 15.47
CA GLY A 210 7.35 -21.62 15.09
C GLY A 210 7.43 -20.18 15.61
N TRP A 211 8.64 -19.60 15.72
CA TRP A 211 8.78 -18.23 16.24
C TRP A 211 8.27 -17.18 15.25
N HIS A 212 8.46 -17.41 13.96
CA HIS A 212 8.05 -16.50 12.89
C HIS A 212 7.50 -17.28 11.71
N THR A 213 6.65 -16.61 10.94
CA THR A 213 6.17 -17.08 9.64
C THR A 213 7.28 -17.04 8.60
N GLU A 214 7.16 -17.84 7.53
CA GLU A 214 8.23 -18.01 6.52
C GLU A 214 8.54 -16.69 5.78
N ASP A 215 7.55 -15.81 5.61
CA ASP A 215 7.69 -14.48 5.02
C ASP A 215 8.67 -13.59 5.82
N LYS A 216 8.64 -13.67 7.16
CA LYS A 216 9.52 -12.87 8.02
C LYS A 216 10.96 -13.35 8.06
N LEU A 217 11.25 -14.60 7.70
CA LEU A 217 12.61 -15.13 7.70
C LEU A 217 13.56 -14.33 6.80
N ASN A 218 13.02 -13.74 5.74
CA ASN A 218 13.80 -12.96 4.79
C ASN A 218 13.74 -11.45 5.05
N SER A 219 13.20 -11.01 6.20
CA SER A 219 13.25 -9.61 6.62
C SER A 219 14.70 -9.13 6.73
N VAL A 220 14.96 -7.95 6.18
CA VAL A 220 16.30 -7.40 6.03
C VAL A 220 16.33 -5.92 6.41
N ALA A 221 17.54 -5.44 6.69
CA ALA A 221 17.83 -4.05 6.91
C ALA A 221 19.08 -3.62 6.14
N TRP A 222 19.09 -2.38 5.67
CA TRP A 222 20.20 -1.69 5.05
C TRP A 222 20.99 -0.92 6.10
N LEU A 223 22.06 -1.56 6.56
CA LEU A 223 22.90 -1.02 7.62
C LEU A 223 24.27 -0.63 7.09
N CYS A 224 24.80 0.50 7.54
CA CYS A 224 26.22 0.79 7.33
C CYS A 224 27.08 -0.27 8.03
N ARG A 225 28.31 -0.50 7.53
CA ARG A 225 29.21 -1.53 8.07
C ARG A 225 29.37 -1.46 9.60
N ALA A 226 29.46 -0.25 10.16
CA ALA A 226 29.61 -0.05 11.59
C ALA A 226 28.39 -0.52 12.39
N CYS A 227 27.17 -0.19 11.92
CA CYS A 227 25.92 -0.64 12.55
C CYS A 227 25.71 -2.13 12.40
N HIS A 228 26.01 -2.69 11.22
CA HIS A 228 25.94 -4.14 10.99
C HIS A 228 26.84 -4.89 11.99
N SER A 229 28.11 -4.47 12.15
CA SER A 229 29.00 -5.09 13.14
C SER A 229 28.53 -4.89 14.58
N PHE A 230 27.86 -3.76 14.88
CA PHE A 230 27.30 -3.51 16.20
C PHE A 230 26.14 -4.45 16.53
N VAL A 231 25.18 -4.64 15.62
CA VAL A 231 24.02 -5.54 15.83
C VAL A 231 24.47 -6.97 16.15
N HIS A 232 25.47 -7.49 15.44
CA HIS A 232 26.02 -8.83 15.74
C HIS A 232 26.81 -8.93 17.05
N ARG A 233 27.21 -7.79 17.64
CA ARG A 233 27.78 -7.75 18.99
C ARG A 233 26.72 -7.54 20.07
N LEU A 234 25.64 -6.85 19.72
CA LEU A 234 24.53 -6.56 20.64
C LEU A 234 23.87 -7.85 21.11
N ALA A 235 23.56 -8.76 20.18
CA ALA A 235 22.85 -10.00 20.47
C ALA A 235 23.37 -11.16 19.61
N GLY A 236 23.30 -12.38 20.15
CA GLY A 236 23.66 -13.59 19.41
C GLY A 236 22.62 -13.94 18.34
N ASN A 237 22.94 -14.85 17.41
CA ASN A 237 22.04 -15.16 16.29
C ASN A 237 20.64 -15.64 16.71
N GLU A 238 20.55 -16.40 17.81
CA GLU A 238 19.27 -16.90 18.33
C GLU A 238 18.45 -15.79 19.00
N GLU A 239 19.11 -14.94 19.77
CA GLU A 239 18.49 -13.78 20.42
C GLU A 239 18.04 -12.75 19.38
N LEU A 240 18.85 -12.49 18.34
CA LEU A 240 18.46 -11.67 17.19
C LEU A 240 17.19 -12.21 16.54
N ALA A 241 17.16 -13.51 16.23
CA ALA A 241 16.01 -14.14 15.61
C ALA A 241 14.76 -14.12 16.50
N LYS A 242 14.90 -14.21 17.83
CA LYS A 242 13.76 -14.30 18.74
C LYS A 242 13.23 -12.93 19.17
N SER A 243 14.12 -12.01 19.52
CA SER A 243 13.78 -10.78 20.24
C SER A 243 14.12 -9.49 19.48
N PHE A 244 14.94 -9.54 18.42
CA PHE A 244 15.42 -8.35 17.69
C PHE A 244 15.25 -8.47 16.16
N TYR A 245 14.12 -9.03 15.71
CA TYR A 245 13.89 -9.39 14.31
C TYR A 245 13.34 -8.24 13.44
N THR A 246 13.30 -7.00 13.95
CA THR A 246 13.02 -5.76 13.21
C THR A 246 13.96 -4.65 13.64
N VAL A 247 14.11 -3.59 12.83
CA VAL A 247 14.94 -2.42 13.21
C VAL A 247 14.39 -1.72 14.45
N ASP A 248 13.07 -1.59 14.55
CA ASP A 248 12.41 -0.99 15.71
C ASP A 248 12.68 -1.78 16.99
N LEU A 249 12.63 -3.12 16.91
CA LEU A 249 12.99 -3.99 18.03
C LEU A 249 14.45 -3.82 18.42
N ILE A 250 15.37 -3.63 17.47
CA ILE A 250 16.77 -3.29 17.78
C ILE A 250 16.84 -1.97 18.54
N GLN A 251 16.05 -0.96 18.16
CA GLN A 251 16.08 0.35 18.80
C GLN A 251 15.50 0.34 20.22
N VAL A 252 14.41 -0.38 20.48
CA VAL A 252 13.72 -0.37 21.78
C VAL A 252 14.28 -1.35 22.81
N GLY A 253 15.29 -2.17 22.45
CA GLY A 253 15.87 -3.17 23.35
C GLY A 253 15.27 -4.57 23.23
N GLY A 254 14.61 -4.85 22.11
CA GLY A 254 14.01 -6.12 21.76
C GLY A 254 12.57 -6.26 22.24
N VAL A 255 11.99 -7.44 22.06
CA VAL A 255 10.60 -7.74 22.47
C VAL A 255 10.36 -7.52 23.97
N GLU A 256 11.41 -7.70 24.78
CA GLU A 256 11.36 -7.52 26.24
C GLU A 256 11.70 -6.08 26.66
N GLU A 257 11.97 -5.18 25.72
CA GLU A 257 12.40 -3.79 25.95
C GLU A 257 13.54 -3.68 26.97
N ASP A 258 14.59 -4.49 26.78
CA ASP A 258 15.75 -4.53 27.65
C ASP A 258 16.42 -3.14 27.69
N VAL A 259 16.37 -2.52 28.87
CA VAL A 259 16.86 -1.16 29.10
C VAL A 259 18.35 -1.03 28.79
N GLU A 260 19.16 -2.02 29.17
CA GLU A 260 20.61 -1.99 28.94
C GLU A 260 20.93 -2.07 27.44
N LYS A 261 20.20 -2.93 26.71
CA LYS A 261 20.35 -3.06 25.26
C LYS A 261 19.89 -1.79 24.54
N ARG A 262 18.76 -1.22 24.95
CA ARG A 262 18.25 0.05 24.41
C ARG A 262 19.25 1.18 24.60
N GLU A 263 19.75 1.38 25.82
CA GLU A 263 20.75 2.42 26.12
C GLU A 263 22.04 2.21 25.33
N SER A 264 22.48 0.96 25.14
CA SER A 264 23.62 0.60 24.31
C SER A 264 23.40 1.00 22.84
N VAL A 265 22.20 0.73 22.30
CA VAL A 265 21.83 1.08 20.92
C VAL A 265 21.74 2.60 20.76
N GLU A 266 21.05 3.30 21.65
CA GLU A 266 20.91 4.75 21.63
C GLU A 266 22.27 5.46 21.71
N GLY A 267 23.11 5.04 22.66
CA GLY A 267 24.47 5.55 22.81
C GLY A 267 25.32 5.32 21.56
N TRP A 268 25.22 4.11 20.97
CA TRP A 268 25.90 3.79 19.73
C TRP A 268 25.42 4.64 18.55
N VAL A 269 24.10 4.77 18.35
CA VAL A 269 23.50 5.55 17.25
C VAL A 269 23.91 7.01 17.36
N LYS A 270 23.80 7.60 18.56
CA LYS A 270 24.20 8.99 18.82
C LYS A 270 25.67 9.23 18.51
N TRP A 271 26.54 8.32 18.93
CA TRP A 271 27.98 8.41 18.67
C TRP A 271 28.30 8.22 17.18
N VAL A 272 27.85 7.12 16.58
CA VAL A 272 28.21 6.72 15.21
C VAL A 272 27.65 7.67 14.15
N GLY A 273 26.49 8.29 14.41
CA GLY A 273 25.87 9.29 13.55
C GLY A 273 26.76 10.52 13.34
N GLY A 274 27.50 10.94 14.37
CA GLY A 274 28.45 12.04 14.29
C GLY A 274 29.81 11.69 13.67
N VAL A 275 30.11 10.40 13.50
CA VAL A 275 31.41 9.96 12.95
C VAL A 275 31.45 10.15 11.43
N ARG A 276 32.22 11.15 10.99
CA ARG A 276 32.65 11.33 9.60
C ARG A 276 34.06 10.77 9.43
N TRP A 277 34.19 9.59 8.84
CA TRP A 277 35.50 9.09 8.45
C TRP A 277 36.00 9.88 7.24
N LYS A 278 37.16 10.54 7.35
CA LYS A 278 37.86 11.05 6.16
C LYS A 278 38.37 9.84 5.38
N SER A 279 37.98 9.73 4.12
CA SER A 279 38.62 8.80 3.18
C SER A 279 40.14 9.02 3.25
N ARG A 280 40.89 7.98 3.60
CA ARG A 280 42.33 7.91 3.31
C ARG A 280 42.48 7.20 1.97
#